data_AF-A0A0C7P2K8-F1
#
_entry.id   AF-A0A0C7P2K8-F1
#
_cell.length_a   1.000
_cell.length_b   1.000
_cell.length_c   1.000
_cell.angle_alpha   90.00
_cell.angle_beta   90.00
_cell.angle_gamma   90.00
#
_symmetry.space_group_name_H-M   'P 1'
#
loop_
_entity.id
_entity.type
_entity.pdbx_description
1 polymer ?
#
loop_
_entity_poly.entity_id
_entity_poly.type
_entity_poly.pdbx_seq_one_letter_code
_entity_poly.pdbx_strand_id
1 'polypeptide(L)'
;MKKSLFYMLILLSIVFALTGCLPKTAGQEPPVPVVSFKAYLPENTPDDATIYIIGNYCNWDFGGAKTSEVKTDNGQKYAEFELQVAEFPLQYKYTVGPDWKYVEKDAEGNEIGDRVIESAPEEVVIDTVASWAAIPTPPSEEPTIVNIKAYLPENTPDGATIYIIGSYCGWEFDNAATSEVKVDTENKKYAEFELQATEFPLEYKYTVGPDWKYVEVKADGNDLDGNRKIDSAPEGVVIDTVASWAAIPTPPSEEPTIVNIKAYLPENTPDGATIYIIGSYCGWEFDNAATSEVKVDTENKKYAEFELQATEFPLEYKYTVGPGWDYEEAKADGTGLPTNRRIDFKPTADIQEVVLNWKGKELIDYTDLQKDITVTFIGHVPEGTEDDNGKIYVRGSFNNWGNDDGGTPLEKTEDGTYTCEVTAKSYTLLEFKFLRKDDWNYEENVGANRIAILTDDSTITCLVEGWKN
;
A
#
# COMPACT_ATOMS: atom_id res chain seq x y z
N MET A 1 17.55 -58.68 -4.83
CA MET A 1 17.09 -59.29 -6.09
C MET A 1 15.57 -59.42 -6.03
N LYS A 2 14.89 -58.98 -7.11
CA LYS A 2 13.43 -58.89 -7.31
C LYS A 2 12.62 -60.12 -6.89
N LYS A 3 11.38 -59.87 -6.43
CA LYS A 3 10.07 -60.49 -6.81
C LYS A 3 9.06 -60.17 -5.68
N SER A 4 8.10 -59.26 -5.86
CA SER A 4 6.86 -59.34 -6.64
C SER A 4 5.77 -60.22 -6.01
N LEU A 5 4.57 -59.63 -5.92
CA LEU A 5 3.22 -60.22 -6.13
C LEU A 5 2.31 -60.56 -4.92
N PHE A 6 1.07 -60.03 -5.03
CA PHE A 6 -0.26 -60.52 -4.59
C PHE A 6 -0.98 -60.03 -3.31
N TYR A 7 -1.93 -59.08 -3.54
CA TYR A 7 -3.35 -58.99 -3.12
C TYR A 7 -3.87 -59.73 -1.87
N MET A 8 -4.59 -59.00 -0.99
CA MET A 8 -5.81 -59.52 -0.34
C MET A 8 -6.73 -58.41 0.24
N LEU A 9 -7.89 -58.26 -0.40
CA LEU A 9 -9.25 -58.08 0.15
C LEU A 9 -9.44 -57.39 1.53
N ILE A 10 -10.11 -56.22 1.55
CA ILE A 10 -10.87 -55.76 2.72
C ILE A 10 -12.27 -55.36 2.24
N LEU A 11 -13.24 -56.23 2.55
CA LEU A 11 -14.67 -55.96 2.42
C LEU A 11 -15.27 -56.21 3.80
N LEU A 12 -15.62 -55.14 4.52
CA LEU A 12 -16.31 -55.20 5.81
C LEU A 12 -17.72 -54.66 5.61
N SER A 13 -18.67 -55.56 5.36
CA SER A 13 -20.11 -55.26 5.41
C SER A 13 -20.73 -56.03 6.57
N ILE A 14 -20.96 -55.31 7.67
CA ILE A 14 -21.91 -55.71 8.71
C ILE A 14 -23.15 -54.85 8.48
N VAL A 15 -24.25 -55.47 8.04
CA VAL A 15 -25.58 -54.86 8.11
C VAL A 15 -26.43 -55.72 9.03
N PHE A 16 -26.80 -55.10 10.16
CA PHE A 16 -27.79 -55.60 11.10
C PHE A 16 -29.14 -55.79 10.42
N ALA A 17 -29.67 -57.00 10.50
CA ALA A 17 -31.08 -57.25 10.28
C ALA A 17 -31.85 -56.79 11.53
N LEU A 18 -32.71 -55.78 11.38
CA LEU A 18 -33.86 -55.58 12.26
C LEU A 18 -35.04 -55.11 11.40
N THR A 19 -35.95 -56.05 11.20
CA THR A 19 -37.31 -55.86 10.71
C THR A 19 -38.08 -54.91 11.62
N GLY A 20 -38.40 -53.73 11.10
CA GLY A 20 -39.41 -52.83 11.63
C GLY A 20 -40.22 -52.26 10.48
N CYS A 21 -41.50 -52.63 10.38
CA CYS A 21 -42.43 -52.00 9.46
C CYS A 21 -42.48 -50.50 9.72
N LEU A 22 -41.98 -49.70 8.77
CA LEU A 22 -42.23 -48.26 8.70
C LEU A 22 -43.27 -48.00 7.59
N PRO A 23 -44.15 -47.02 7.79
CA PRO A 23 -45.19 -46.68 6.83
C PRO A 23 -44.55 -46.16 5.54
N LYS A 24 -45.24 -46.36 4.42
CA LYS A 24 -44.86 -45.86 3.09
C LYS A 24 -44.77 -44.33 3.16
N THR A 25 -43.57 -43.77 3.36
CA THR A 25 -43.32 -42.33 3.22
C THR A 25 -43.43 -42.00 1.73
N ALA A 26 -44.59 -41.49 1.32
CA ALA A 26 -44.72 -40.75 0.08
C ALA A 26 -43.91 -39.45 0.23
N GLY A 27 -42.91 -39.25 -0.61
CA GLY A 27 -42.16 -37.99 -0.66
C GLY A 27 -40.65 -38.07 -0.91
N GLN A 28 -40.06 -39.25 -1.10
CA GLN A 28 -38.66 -39.34 -1.55
C GLN A 28 -38.66 -39.52 -3.07
N GLU A 29 -38.24 -38.47 -3.77
CA GLU A 29 -38.05 -38.46 -5.22
C GLU A 29 -37.10 -39.62 -5.61
N PRO A 30 -37.43 -40.43 -6.63
CA PRO A 30 -36.55 -41.52 -7.05
C PRO A 30 -35.15 -40.96 -7.37
N PRO A 31 -34.06 -41.71 -7.09
CA PRO A 31 -32.72 -41.23 -7.41
C PRO A 31 -32.61 -40.95 -8.92
N VAL A 32 -32.10 -39.77 -9.27
CA VAL A 32 -31.88 -39.36 -10.65
C VAL A 32 -30.98 -40.40 -11.34
N PRO A 33 -31.38 -40.98 -12.48
CA PRO A 33 -30.58 -42.00 -13.15
C PRO A 33 -29.24 -41.41 -13.61
N VAL A 34 -28.18 -42.21 -13.44
CA VAL A 34 -26.84 -41.90 -13.95
C VAL A 34 -26.66 -42.63 -15.28
N VAL A 35 -26.29 -41.91 -16.32
CA VAL A 35 -25.99 -42.46 -17.64
C VAL A 35 -24.49 -42.39 -17.88
N SER A 36 -23.88 -43.55 -18.14
CA SER A 36 -22.46 -43.66 -18.45
C SER A 36 -22.24 -43.64 -19.97
N PHE A 37 -21.28 -42.86 -20.43
CA PHE A 37 -20.90 -42.74 -21.84
C PHE A 37 -19.44 -43.14 -22.05
N LYS A 38 -19.18 -43.75 -23.21
CA LYS A 38 -17.84 -43.88 -23.78
C LYS A 38 -17.88 -43.45 -25.24
N ALA A 39 -17.22 -42.35 -25.55
CA ALA A 39 -17.12 -41.80 -26.90
C ALA A 39 -15.75 -42.12 -27.50
N TYR A 40 -15.71 -42.84 -28.63
CA TYR A 40 -14.49 -42.99 -29.43
C TYR A 40 -14.25 -41.73 -30.25
N LEU A 41 -13.02 -41.23 -30.22
CA LEU A 41 -12.61 -39.95 -30.80
C LEU A 41 -11.77 -40.16 -32.06
N PRO A 42 -11.78 -39.22 -33.01
CA PRO A 42 -10.95 -39.31 -34.21
C PRO A 42 -9.46 -39.14 -33.87
N GLU A 43 -8.58 -39.70 -34.70
CA GLU A 43 -7.12 -39.77 -34.47
C GLU A 43 -6.47 -38.39 -34.26
N ASN A 44 -6.99 -37.37 -34.96
CA ASN A 44 -6.51 -35.98 -34.91
C ASN A 44 -6.95 -35.19 -33.67
N THR A 45 -7.64 -35.82 -32.71
CA THR A 45 -7.96 -35.19 -31.41
C THR A 45 -6.66 -35.00 -30.60
N PRO A 46 -6.29 -33.79 -30.14
CA PRO A 46 -5.07 -33.61 -29.34
C PRO A 46 -5.09 -34.44 -28.04
N ASP A 47 -3.92 -34.94 -27.63
CA ASP A 47 -3.81 -35.83 -26.46
C ASP A 47 -4.08 -35.09 -25.13
N ASP A 48 -3.85 -33.79 -25.11
CA ASP A 48 -4.06 -32.86 -23.99
C ASP A 48 -5.42 -32.14 -24.05
N ALA A 49 -6.26 -32.45 -25.04
CA ALA A 49 -7.56 -31.81 -25.19
C ALA A 49 -8.53 -32.21 -24.06
N THR A 50 -9.40 -31.26 -23.71
CA THR A 50 -10.59 -31.53 -22.88
C THR A 50 -11.80 -31.75 -23.79
N ILE A 51 -12.45 -32.91 -23.65
CA ILE A 51 -13.68 -33.23 -24.39
C ILE A 51 -14.89 -32.90 -23.50
N TYR A 52 -15.88 -32.24 -24.09
CA TYR A 52 -17.12 -31.89 -23.43
C TYR A 52 -18.27 -32.75 -23.98
N ILE A 53 -19.19 -33.15 -23.11
CA ILE A 53 -20.51 -33.64 -23.49
C ILE A 53 -21.55 -32.61 -23.05
N ILE A 54 -22.30 -32.03 -23.98
CA ILE A 54 -23.16 -30.86 -23.75
C ILE A 54 -24.55 -31.17 -24.24
N GLY A 55 -25.56 -30.84 -23.45
CA GLY A 55 -26.93 -31.20 -23.79
C GLY A 55 -27.96 -30.47 -22.96
N ASN A 56 -29.22 -30.89 -23.12
CA ASN A 56 -30.34 -30.33 -22.36
C ASN A 56 -30.20 -30.51 -20.84
N TYR A 57 -29.44 -31.51 -20.37
CA TYR A 57 -29.17 -31.71 -18.94
C TYR A 57 -28.40 -30.54 -18.27
N CYS A 58 -27.64 -29.77 -19.04
CA CYS A 58 -26.93 -28.57 -18.59
C CYS A 58 -27.44 -27.30 -19.28
N ASN A 59 -28.67 -27.31 -19.82
CA ASN A 59 -29.26 -26.22 -20.60
C ASN A 59 -28.38 -25.76 -21.78
N TRP A 60 -27.60 -26.65 -22.38
CA TRP A 60 -26.64 -26.34 -23.44
C TRP A 60 -25.58 -25.29 -23.06
N ASP A 61 -25.33 -25.12 -21.76
CA ASP A 61 -24.30 -24.24 -21.22
C ASP A 61 -22.99 -24.99 -20.98
N PHE A 62 -21.88 -24.44 -21.47
CA PHE A 62 -20.53 -24.97 -21.26
C PHE A 62 -20.10 -24.91 -19.79
N GLY A 63 -20.59 -23.93 -19.03
CA GLY A 63 -20.28 -23.82 -17.59
C GLY A 63 -20.83 -24.97 -16.75
N GLY A 64 -21.92 -25.62 -17.20
CA GLY A 64 -22.54 -26.78 -16.57
C GLY A 64 -22.20 -28.13 -17.21
N ALA A 65 -21.42 -28.13 -18.30
CA ALA A 65 -21.10 -29.33 -19.05
C ALA A 65 -20.13 -30.26 -18.31
N LYS A 66 -20.27 -31.56 -18.53
CA LYS A 66 -19.29 -32.55 -18.08
C LYS A 66 -18.14 -32.65 -19.07
N THR A 67 -16.96 -32.85 -18.50
CA THR A 67 -15.70 -32.95 -19.24
C THR A 67 -15.02 -34.29 -19.00
N SER A 68 -14.19 -34.70 -19.95
CA SER A 68 -13.27 -35.82 -19.86
C SER A 68 -11.96 -35.45 -20.54
N GLU A 69 -10.85 -35.82 -19.94
CA GLU A 69 -9.55 -35.85 -20.63
C GLU A 69 -9.57 -36.95 -21.70
N VAL A 70 -8.73 -36.79 -22.74
CA VAL A 70 -8.54 -37.80 -23.78
C VAL A 70 -7.76 -38.99 -23.21
N LYS A 71 -8.33 -40.19 -23.35
CA LYS A 71 -7.71 -41.46 -22.98
C LYS A 71 -7.34 -42.23 -24.24
N THR A 72 -6.28 -43.04 -24.16
CA THR A 72 -5.83 -43.88 -25.28
C THR A 72 -5.68 -45.32 -24.84
N ASP A 73 -6.32 -46.25 -25.55
CA ASP A 73 -6.14 -47.70 -25.38
C ASP A 73 -5.89 -48.36 -26.74
N ASN A 74 -4.81 -49.13 -26.85
CA ASN A 74 -4.37 -49.78 -28.11
C ASN A 74 -4.36 -48.85 -29.35
N GLY A 75 -4.02 -47.57 -29.17
CA GLY A 75 -3.99 -46.56 -30.23
C GLY A 75 -5.34 -45.92 -30.58
N GLN A 76 -6.43 -46.37 -29.98
CA GLN A 76 -7.75 -45.74 -30.13
C GLN A 76 -7.97 -44.71 -29.02
N LYS A 77 -8.28 -43.46 -29.41
CA LYS A 77 -8.64 -42.37 -28.50
C LYS A 77 -10.10 -42.47 -28.07
N TYR A 78 -10.39 -42.20 -26.80
CA TYR A 78 -11.74 -42.19 -26.24
C TYR A 78 -11.89 -41.22 -25.05
N ALA A 79 -13.12 -40.84 -24.75
CA ALA A 79 -13.52 -40.06 -23.57
C ALA A 79 -14.66 -40.79 -22.82
N GLU A 80 -14.75 -40.62 -21.51
CA GLU A 80 -15.76 -41.27 -20.67
C GLU A 80 -16.47 -40.26 -19.77
N PHE A 81 -17.79 -40.37 -19.65
CA PHE A 81 -18.62 -39.41 -18.90
C PHE A 81 -19.65 -40.13 -18.04
N GLU A 82 -20.03 -39.51 -16.92
CA GLU A 82 -21.19 -39.89 -16.11
C GLU A 82 -22.12 -38.68 -15.97
N LEU A 83 -23.34 -38.79 -16.51
CA LEU A 83 -24.36 -37.74 -16.46
C LEU A 83 -25.49 -38.11 -15.52
N GLN A 84 -25.86 -37.19 -14.63
CA GLN A 84 -27.14 -37.28 -13.90
C GLN A 84 -28.24 -36.71 -14.81
N VAL A 85 -29.19 -37.55 -15.21
CA VAL A 85 -30.22 -37.19 -16.20
C VAL A 85 -31.59 -37.23 -15.55
N ALA A 86 -32.17 -36.07 -15.27
CA ALA A 86 -33.48 -35.98 -14.63
C ALA A 86 -34.64 -36.32 -15.57
N GLU A 87 -34.49 -36.02 -16.87
CA GLU A 87 -35.55 -36.13 -17.87
C GLU A 87 -35.04 -36.70 -19.19
N PHE A 88 -35.90 -37.47 -19.85
CA PHE A 88 -35.70 -37.97 -21.23
C PHE A 88 -36.79 -37.39 -22.15
N PRO A 89 -36.50 -37.17 -23.45
CA PRO A 89 -35.28 -37.55 -24.15
C PRO A 89 -34.04 -36.70 -23.76
N LEU A 90 -32.90 -37.35 -23.56
CA LEU A 90 -31.62 -36.67 -23.40
C LEU A 90 -31.12 -36.30 -24.80
N GLN A 91 -30.91 -35.01 -25.03
CA GLN A 91 -30.32 -34.47 -26.26
C GLN A 91 -28.93 -33.95 -25.95
N TYR A 92 -27.92 -34.35 -26.73
CA TYR A 92 -26.54 -33.97 -26.45
C TYR A 92 -25.64 -33.99 -27.70
N LYS A 93 -24.47 -33.38 -27.55
CA LYS A 93 -23.37 -33.33 -28.53
C LYS A 93 -22.02 -33.38 -27.83
N TYR A 94 -20.99 -33.75 -28.58
CA TYR A 94 -19.59 -33.66 -28.15
C TYR A 94 -18.87 -32.45 -28.75
N THR A 95 -17.96 -31.83 -27.98
CA THR A 95 -17.02 -30.81 -28.49
C THR A 95 -15.60 -31.06 -27.99
N VAL A 96 -14.60 -30.70 -28.79
CA VAL A 96 -13.18 -30.69 -28.40
C VAL A 96 -12.78 -29.28 -27.98
N GLY A 97 -13.16 -28.86 -26.78
CA GLY A 97 -12.97 -27.50 -26.26
C GLY A 97 -14.28 -26.73 -25.98
N PRO A 98 -14.22 -25.62 -25.23
CA PRO A 98 -15.40 -24.95 -24.68
C PRO A 98 -16.08 -23.96 -25.67
N ASP A 99 -16.31 -24.37 -26.92
CA ASP A 99 -16.97 -23.55 -27.95
C ASP A 99 -17.63 -24.44 -29.02
N TRP A 100 -18.79 -24.03 -29.53
CA TRP A 100 -19.52 -24.72 -30.60
C TRP A 100 -18.73 -24.79 -31.92
N LYS A 101 -17.74 -23.92 -32.14
CA LYS A 101 -16.82 -24.03 -33.29
C LYS A 101 -15.94 -25.28 -33.27
N TYR A 102 -15.96 -26.06 -32.19
CA TYR A 102 -15.21 -27.33 -32.03
C TYR A 102 -16.14 -28.56 -31.97
N VAL A 103 -17.40 -28.41 -32.38
CA VAL A 103 -18.42 -29.47 -32.29
C VAL A 103 -18.15 -30.64 -33.22
N GLU A 104 -18.61 -31.82 -32.84
CA GLU A 104 -18.61 -33.01 -33.70
C GLU A 104 -19.35 -32.81 -35.04
N LYS A 105 -18.86 -33.50 -36.07
CA LYS A 105 -19.42 -33.56 -37.43
C LYS A 105 -19.51 -35.02 -37.90
N ASP A 106 -20.15 -35.22 -39.06
CA ASP A 106 -20.06 -36.50 -39.77
C ASP A 106 -18.64 -36.73 -40.36
N ALA A 107 -18.45 -37.87 -41.03
CA ALA A 107 -17.15 -38.24 -41.58
C ALA A 107 -16.70 -37.32 -42.74
N GLU A 108 -17.65 -36.68 -43.41
CA GLU A 108 -17.43 -35.72 -44.49
C GLU A 108 -17.29 -34.27 -43.98
N GLY A 109 -17.47 -34.03 -42.68
CA GLY A 109 -17.35 -32.72 -42.03
C GLY A 109 -18.64 -31.89 -42.02
N ASN A 110 -19.79 -32.46 -42.38
CA ASN A 110 -21.08 -31.75 -42.33
C ASN A 110 -21.69 -31.76 -40.92
N GLU A 111 -22.59 -30.82 -40.68
CA GLU A 111 -23.39 -30.76 -39.46
C GLU A 111 -24.22 -32.03 -39.27
N ILE A 112 -24.16 -32.58 -38.06
CA ILE A 112 -25.09 -33.62 -37.61
C ILE A 112 -26.09 -33.04 -36.63
N GLY A 113 -27.26 -33.67 -36.50
CA GLY A 113 -28.24 -33.33 -35.47
C GLY A 113 -27.73 -33.62 -34.05
N ASP A 114 -28.50 -33.23 -33.05
CA ASP A 114 -28.25 -33.66 -31.66
C ASP A 114 -28.38 -35.18 -31.56
N ARG A 115 -27.51 -35.80 -30.76
CA ARG A 115 -27.69 -37.20 -30.36
C ARG A 115 -28.86 -37.27 -29.39
N VAL A 116 -29.72 -38.29 -29.53
CA VAL A 116 -30.95 -38.42 -28.75
C VAL A 116 -31.01 -39.80 -28.10
N ILE A 117 -31.22 -39.83 -26.78
CA ILE A 117 -31.56 -41.04 -26.03
C ILE A 117 -32.99 -40.87 -25.49
N GLU A 118 -33.90 -41.75 -25.90
CA GLU A 118 -35.33 -41.64 -25.57
C GLU A 118 -35.68 -42.10 -24.14
N SER A 119 -34.82 -42.90 -23.52
CA SER A 119 -35.02 -43.45 -22.17
C SER A 119 -33.69 -43.87 -21.54
N ALA A 120 -33.64 -43.95 -20.21
CA ALA A 120 -32.47 -44.40 -19.47
C ALA A 120 -31.93 -45.76 -20.01
N PRO A 121 -30.67 -45.80 -20.50
CA PRO A 121 -30.08 -47.03 -20.99
C PRO A 121 -29.69 -47.96 -19.83
N GLU A 122 -29.77 -49.28 -20.06
CA GLU A 122 -29.35 -50.30 -19.08
C GLU A 122 -27.83 -50.54 -19.10
N GLU A 123 -27.16 -50.15 -20.19
CA GLU A 123 -25.73 -50.33 -20.43
C GLU A 123 -25.04 -49.00 -20.74
N VAL A 124 -23.71 -49.01 -20.81
CA VAL A 124 -22.90 -47.84 -21.22
C VAL A 124 -23.25 -47.46 -22.65
N VAL A 125 -23.52 -46.17 -22.87
CA VAL A 125 -23.72 -45.62 -24.21
C VAL A 125 -22.37 -45.54 -24.92
N ILE A 126 -22.23 -46.26 -26.03
CA ILE A 126 -21.02 -46.25 -26.85
C ILE A 126 -21.26 -45.37 -28.08
N ASP A 127 -20.55 -44.25 -28.14
CA ASP A 127 -20.60 -43.30 -29.24
C ASP A 127 -19.30 -43.33 -30.05
N THR A 128 -19.39 -42.87 -31.31
CA THR A 128 -18.21 -42.58 -32.14
C THR A 128 -18.37 -41.18 -32.71
N VAL A 129 -17.38 -40.33 -32.45
CA VAL A 129 -17.22 -39.02 -33.07
C VAL A 129 -16.40 -39.20 -34.33
N ALA A 130 -16.97 -38.87 -35.49
CA ALA A 130 -16.33 -39.09 -36.77
C ALA A 130 -15.28 -38.01 -37.09
N SER A 131 -15.62 -36.74 -36.86
CA SER A 131 -14.69 -35.62 -37.02
C SER A 131 -15.11 -34.42 -36.17
N TRP A 132 -14.24 -33.41 -36.10
CA TRP A 132 -14.47 -32.14 -35.40
C TRP A 132 -14.58 -30.99 -36.40
N ALA A 133 -15.40 -29.98 -36.09
CA ALA A 133 -15.51 -28.78 -36.91
C ALA A 133 -14.18 -28.00 -37.02
N ALA A 134 -13.44 -27.94 -35.91
CA ALA A 134 -12.09 -27.42 -35.79
C ALA A 134 -11.42 -28.05 -34.55
N ILE A 135 -10.09 -27.98 -34.48
CA ILE A 135 -9.31 -28.34 -33.30
C ILE A 135 -8.87 -27.04 -32.61
N PRO A 136 -8.98 -26.90 -31.28
CA PRO A 136 -8.40 -25.78 -30.57
C PRO A 136 -6.90 -25.77 -30.79
N THR A 137 -6.36 -24.64 -31.23
CA THR A 137 -4.93 -24.39 -31.08
C THR A 137 -4.69 -24.21 -29.58
N PRO A 138 -3.83 -25.01 -28.93
CA PRO A 138 -3.47 -24.73 -27.55
C PRO A 138 -2.90 -23.30 -27.49
N PRO A 139 -3.26 -22.50 -26.47
CA PRO A 139 -2.53 -21.26 -26.23
C PRO A 139 -1.04 -21.62 -26.10
N SER A 140 -0.17 -20.87 -26.78
CA SER A 140 1.27 -21.01 -26.59
C SER A 140 1.57 -20.82 -25.10
N GLU A 141 2.08 -21.86 -24.42
CA GLU A 141 2.34 -21.83 -22.97
C GLU A 141 3.48 -20.87 -22.58
N GLU A 142 4.34 -20.48 -23.52
CA GLU A 142 5.42 -19.53 -23.29
C GLU A 142 4.96 -18.11 -23.64
N PRO A 143 4.95 -17.15 -22.69
CA PRO A 143 4.64 -15.76 -22.99
C PRO A 143 5.67 -15.17 -23.95
N THR A 144 5.19 -14.40 -24.94
CA THR A 144 6.07 -13.60 -25.80
C THR A 144 6.61 -12.43 -25.00
N ILE A 145 7.94 -12.31 -24.91
CA ILE A 145 8.60 -11.14 -24.30
C ILE A 145 8.51 -9.97 -25.27
N VAL A 146 7.89 -8.87 -24.83
CA VAL A 146 7.76 -7.62 -25.58
C VAL A 146 8.56 -6.53 -24.87
N ASN A 147 9.64 -6.09 -25.51
CA ASN A 147 10.47 -4.99 -25.01
C ASN A 147 9.97 -3.65 -25.58
N ILE A 148 9.75 -2.67 -24.72
CA ILE A 148 9.23 -1.36 -25.11
C ILE A 148 10.11 -0.26 -24.53
N LYS A 149 10.46 0.73 -25.34
CA LYS A 149 11.10 1.98 -24.91
C LYS A 149 10.17 3.15 -25.23
N ALA A 150 9.72 3.85 -24.18
CA ALA A 150 8.84 5.01 -24.30
C ALA A 150 9.62 6.30 -24.03
N TYR A 151 9.65 7.22 -24.98
CA TYR A 151 10.11 8.60 -24.76
C TYR A 151 9.03 9.41 -24.07
N LEU A 152 9.41 10.19 -23.05
CA LEU A 152 8.52 10.89 -22.13
C LEU A 152 8.59 12.41 -22.36
N PRO A 153 7.52 13.16 -22.05
CA PRO A 153 7.54 14.62 -22.16
C PRO A 153 8.48 15.25 -21.13
N GLU A 154 9.08 16.41 -21.45
CA GLU A 154 10.11 17.07 -20.64
C GLU A 154 9.68 17.36 -19.19
N ASN A 155 8.39 17.64 -18.99
CA ASN A 155 7.79 17.94 -17.68
C ASN A 155 7.58 16.71 -16.80
N THR A 156 7.91 15.49 -17.25
CA THR A 156 7.84 14.28 -16.42
C THR A 156 8.85 14.39 -15.26
N PRO A 157 8.44 14.27 -13.98
CA PRO A 157 9.38 14.39 -12.86
C PRO A 157 10.49 13.33 -12.89
N ASP A 158 11.72 13.70 -12.52
CA ASP A 158 12.89 12.82 -12.62
C ASP A 158 12.81 11.60 -11.68
N GLY A 159 12.10 11.72 -10.56
CA GLY A 159 11.87 10.62 -9.60
C GLY A 159 10.49 9.98 -9.71
N ALA A 160 9.79 10.16 -10.84
CA ALA A 160 8.48 9.53 -11.03
C ALA A 160 8.63 8.08 -11.51
N THR A 161 7.77 7.21 -10.99
CA THR A 161 7.59 5.87 -11.54
C THR A 161 6.58 5.90 -12.69
N ILE A 162 6.98 5.40 -13.86
CA ILE A 162 6.12 5.25 -15.03
C ILE A 162 5.55 3.84 -15.06
N TYR A 163 4.27 3.73 -15.32
CA TYR A 163 3.56 2.45 -15.45
C TYR A 163 3.17 2.25 -16.91
N ILE A 164 3.17 1.00 -17.35
CA ILE A 164 2.51 0.55 -18.59
C ILE A 164 1.43 -0.45 -18.21
N ILE A 165 0.16 -0.10 -18.42
CA ILE A 165 -0.99 -0.89 -17.98
C ILE A 165 -1.73 -1.38 -19.22
N GLY A 166 -2.06 -2.66 -19.27
CA GLY A 166 -2.71 -3.23 -20.45
C GLY A 166 -3.29 -4.63 -20.24
N SER A 167 -3.70 -5.21 -21.35
CA SER A 167 -4.28 -6.57 -21.43
C SER A 167 -3.41 -7.65 -20.76
N TYR A 168 -2.07 -7.55 -20.85
CA TYR A 168 -1.14 -8.52 -20.23
C TYR A 168 -1.22 -8.56 -18.69
N CYS A 169 -1.61 -7.47 -18.03
CA CYS A 169 -1.75 -7.39 -16.56
C CYS A 169 -3.21 -7.28 -16.12
N GLY A 170 -4.17 -7.56 -17.01
CA GLY A 170 -5.60 -7.46 -16.73
C GLY A 170 -6.09 -6.04 -16.47
N TRP A 171 -5.36 -5.02 -16.93
CA TRP A 171 -5.63 -3.60 -16.63
C TRP A 171 -5.54 -3.20 -15.15
N GLU A 172 -4.84 -3.99 -14.34
CA GLU A 172 -4.65 -3.73 -12.89
C GLU A 172 -3.26 -3.15 -12.61
N PHE A 173 -3.19 -2.12 -11.76
CA PHE A 173 -1.94 -1.43 -11.40
C PHE A 173 -0.98 -2.33 -10.61
N ASP A 174 -1.50 -3.17 -9.72
CA ASP A 174 -0.68 -4.05 -8.85
C ASP A 174 0.16 -5.07 -9.65
N ASN A 175 -0.26 -5.36 -10.89
CA ASN A 175 0.40 -6.31 -11.78
C ASN A 175 1.09 -5.61 -12.98
N ALA A 176 1.03 -4.28 -13.05
CA ALA A 176 1.60 -3.53 -14.14
C ALA A 176 3.13 -3.45 -14.03
N ALA A 177 3.82 -3.56 -15.16
CA ALA A 177 5.23 -3.27 -15.26
C ALA A 177 5.49 -1.78 -15.04
N THR A 178 6.60 -1.51 -14.34
CA THR A 178 7.02 -0.15 -13.99
C THR A 178 8.45 0.11 -14.46
N SER A 179 8.76 1.40 -14.66
CA SER A 179 10.11 1.88 -14.93
C SER A 179 10.30 3.24 -14.29
N GLU A 180 11.46 3.44 -13.67
CA GLU A 180 11.93 4.77 -13.30
C GLU A 180 12.28 5.59 -14.54
N VAL A 181 12.21 6.92 -14.42
CA VAL A 181 12.59 7.85 -15.50
C VAL A 181 14.11 7.81 -15.70
N LYS A 182 14.52 7.58 -16.94
CA LYS A 182 15.92 7.61 -17.39
C LYS A 182 16.15 8.79 -18.32
N VAL A 183 17.40 9.24 -18.42
CA VAL A 183 17.81 10.33 -19.33
C VAL A 183 18.88 9.81 -20.28
N ASP A 184 18.71 10.02 -21.58
CA ASP A 184 19.70 9.60 -22.58
C ASP A 184 20.81 10.64 -22.78
N THR A 185 21.78 10.34 -23.66
CA THR A 185 22.92 11.23 -23.94
C THR A 185 22.53 12.56 -24.58
N GLU A 186 21.28 12.71 -25.06
CA GLU A 186 20.72 13.93 -25.65
C GLU A 186 19.80 14.67 -24.66
N ASN A 187 19.82 14.32 -23.37
CA ASN A 187 18.94 14.84 -22.33
C ASN A 187 17.44 14.54 -22.54
N LYS A 188 17.08 13.50 -23.32
CA LYS A 188 15.68 13.09 -23.47
C LYS A 188 15.29 12.09 -22.39
N LYS A 189 14.12 12.31 -21.79
CA LYS A 189 13.53 11.41 -20.79
C LYS A 189 12.92 10.19 -21.45
N TYR A 190 13.16 9.00 -20.90
CA TYR A 190 12.59 7.75 -21.39
C TYR A 190 12.36 6.74 -20.27
N ALA A 191 11.49 5.77 -20.52
CA ALA A 191 11.23 4.59 -19.69
C ALA A 191 11.37 3.31 -20.54
N GLU A 192 11.74 2.19 -19.91
CA GLU A 192 11.92 0.90 -20.59
C GLU A 192 11.17 -0.20 -19.85
N PHE A 193 10.45 -1.03 -20.61
CA PHE A 193 9.57 -2.08 -20.08
C PHE A 193 9.84 -3.41 -20.77
N GLU A 194 9.70 -4.49 -20.01
CA GLU A 194 9.66 -5.87 -20.50
C GLU A 194 8.31 -6.47 -20.10
N LEU A 195 7.48 -6.79 -21.10
CA LEU A 195 6.15 -7.35 -20.90
C LEU A 195 6.11 -8.81 -21.30
N GLN A 196 5.30 -9.60 -20.60
CA GLN A 196 5.00 -10.99 -20.95
C GLN A 196 3.59 -11.06 -21.55
N ALA A 197 3.51 -11.16 -22.88
CA ALA A 197 2.24 -11.21 -23.60
C ALA A 197 1.91 -12.67 -23.99
N THR A 198 0.77 -13.17 -23.50
CA THR A 198 0.25 -14.50 -23.86
C THR A 198 -0.67 -14.47 -25.08
N GLU A 199 -1.16 -13.28 -25.45
CA GLU A 199 -2.08 -13.08 -26.56
C GLU A 199 -1.83 -11.75 -27.28
N PHE A 200 -2.23 -11.70 -28.55
CA PHE A 200 -2.26 -10.49 -29.36
C PHE A 200 -3.67 -10.30 -29.96
N PRO A 201 -4.14 -9.06 -30.15
CA PRO A 201 -3.39 -7.81 -29.99
C PRO A 201 -3.13 -7.43 -28.53
N LEU A 202 -1.90 -6.99 -28.24
CA LEU A 202 -1.55 -6.45 -26.94
C LEU A 202 -1.98 -4.99 -26.89
N GLU A 203 -2.99 -4.69 -26.08
CA GLU A 203 -3.45 -3.33 -25.81
C GLU A 203 -2.89 -2.79 -24.50
N TYR A 204 -2.48 -1.53 -24.47
CA TYR A 204 -1.90 -0.88 -23.28
C TYR A 204 -1.99 0.67 -23.31
N LYS A 205 -1.68 1.29 -22.17
CA LYS A 205 -1.52 2.74 -21.96
C LYS A 205 -0.40 3.02 -20.96
N TYR A 206 0.14 4.24 -21.00
CA TYR A 206 1.10 4.73 -20.00
C TYR A 206 0.44 5.63 -18.94
N THR A 207 0.95 5.59 -17.71
CA THR A 207 0.64 6.59 -16.67
C THR A 207 1.91 7.04 -15.94
N VAL A 208 1.92 8.29 -15.47
CA VAL A 208 2.95 8.80 -14.55
C VAL A 208 2.43 8.68 -13.11
N GLY A 209 2.60 7.50 -12.50
CA GLY A 209 2.05 7.16 -11.19
C GLY A 209 0.82 6.24 -11.24
N PRO A 210 0.40 5.67 -10.08
CA PRO A 210 -0.56 4.56 -10.02
C PRO A 210 -2.03 5.02 -10.02
N ASP A 211 -2.42 5.88 -10.96
CA ASP A 211 -3.81 6.35 -11.09
C ASP A 211 -4.10 6.76 -12.55
N TRP A 212 -5.27 6.40 -13.05
CA TRP A 212 -5.72 6.75 -14.41
C TRP A 212 -5.83 8.27 -14.65
N LYS A 213 -5.94 9.10 -13.60
CA LYS A 213 -5.88 10.57 -13.77
C LYS A 213 -4.51 11.07 -14.27
N TYR A 214 -3.47 10.24 -14.21
CA TYR A 214 -2.12 10.53 -14.68
C TYR A 214 -1.80 9.87 -16.04
N VAL A 215 -2.83 9.43 -16.76
CA VAL A 215 -2.70 8.74 -18.05
C VAL A 215 -2.11 9.64 -19.12
N GLU A 216 -1.44 9.03 -20.09
CA GLU A 216 -1.03 9.70 -21.31
C GLU A 216 -2.22 10.31 -22.06
N VAL A 217 -1.99 11.49 -22.65
CA VAL A 217 -2.93 12.23 -23.48
C VAL A 217 -2.24 12.74 -24.74
N LYS A 218 -3.02 13.22 -25.70
CA LYS A 218 -2.51 13.93 -26.88
C LYS A 218 -1.80 15.22 -26.45
N ALA A 219 -1.00 15.79 -27.34
CA ALA A 219 -0.26 17.03 -27.07
C ALA A 219 -1.14 18.24 -26.73
N ASP A 220 -2.42 18.21 -27.14
CA ASP A 220 -3.43 19.23 -26.83
C ASP A 220 -4.19 18.97 -25.51
N GLY A 221 -3.84 17.91 -24.79
CA GLY A 221 -4.45 17.49 -23.54
C GLY A 221 -5.71 16.63 -23.69
N ASN A 222 -6.18 16.36 -24.91
CA ASN A 222 -7.34 15.49 -25.13
C ASN A 222 -6.95 14.00 -25.04
N ASP A 223 -7.92 13.15 -24.72
CA ASP A 223 -7.71 11.70 -24.68
C ASP A 223 -7.21 11.13 -26.02
N LEU A 224 -6.41 10.07 -25.95
CA LEU A 224 -6.02 9.27 -27.11
C LEU A 224 -7.26 8.62 -27.75
N ASP A 225 -7.20 8.38 -29.06
CA ASP A 225 -8.25 7.65 -29.80
C ASP A 225 -8.14 6.14 -29.56
N GLY A 226 -8.30 5.74 -28.29
CA GLY A 226 -8.21 4.35 -27.83
C GLY A 226 -6.92 4.01 -27.06
N ASN A 227 -6.67 2.70 -26.94
CA ASN A 227 -5.46 2.13 -26.36
C ASN A 227 -4.34 2.05 -27.41
N ARG A 228 -3.08 2.04 -26.96
CA ARG A 228 -1.97 1.61 -27.82
C ARG A 228 -2.14 0.14 -28.12
N LYS A 229 -1.73 -0.30 -29.30
CA LYS A 229 -2.00 -1.64 -29.81
C LYS A 229 -0.79 -2.20 -30.54
N ILE A 230 -0.36 -3.39 -30.17
CA ILE A 230 0.61 -4.20 -30.93
C ILE A 230 -0.17 -5.40 -31.48
N ASP A 231 -0.33 -5.48 -32.80
CA ASP A 231 -1.19 -6.50 -33.43
C ASP A 231 -0.57 -7.92 -33.45
N SER A 232 0.75 -8.03 -33.30
CA SER A 232 1.48 -9.30 -33.33
C SER A 232 2.86 -9.17 -32.68
N ALA A 233 3.50 -10.31 -32.34
CA ALA A 233 4.83 -10.36 -31.74
C ALA A 233 5.86 -9.50 -32.50
N PRO A 234 6.48 -8.49 -31.87
CA PRO A 234 7.43 -7.61 -32.54
C PRO A 234 8.80 -8.30 -32.72
N GLU A 235 9.48 -8.05 -33.85
CA GLU A 235 10.83 -8.57 -34.13
C GLU A 235 11.95 -7.82 -33.37
N GLY A 236 11.60 -6.79 -32.59
CA GLY A 236 12.56 -5.94 -31.86
C GLY A 236 11.89 -5.05 -30.81
N VAL A 237 12.62 -4.04 -30.33
CA VAL A 237 12.10 -3.09 -29.33
C VAL A 237 11.05 -2.18 -29.97
N VAL A 238 9.87 -2.12 -29.36
CA VAL A 238 8.83 -1.17 -29.73
C VAL A 238 9.21 0.21 -29.19
N ILE A 239 9.22 1.21 -30.06
CA ILE A 239 9.54 2.60 -29.68
C ILE A 239 8.26 3.41 -29.64
N ASP A 240 7.93 3.93 -28.47
CA ASP A 240 6.79 4.79 -28.23
C ASP A 240 7.23 6.22 -27.88
N THR A 241 6.33 7.18 -28.12
CA THR A 241 6.45 8.56 -27.63
C THR A 241 5.15 8.91 -26.90
N VAL A 242 5.27 9.29 -25.63
CA VAL A 242 4.19 9.89 -24.85
C VAL A 242 4.22 11.39 -25.08
N ALA A 243 3.11 11.96 -25.57
CA ALA A 243 3.06 13.38 -25.94
C ALA A 243 2.87 14.29 -24.72
N SER A 244 1.97 13.92 -23.81
CA SER A 244 1.70 14.65 -22.57
C SER A 244 1.01 13.73 -21.56
N TRP A 245 0.93 14.17 -20.29
CA TRP A 245 0.16 13.54 -19.22
C TRP A 245 -1.13 14.32 -18.95
N ALA A 246 -2.23 13.64 -18.62
CA ALA A 246 -3.49 14.27 -18.21
C ALA A 246 -3.32 15.13 -16.96
N ALA A 247 -2.55 14.61 -16.00
CA ALA A 247 -2.04 15.32 -14.84
C ALA A 247 -0.70 14.69 -14.44
N ILE A 248 0.10 15.41 -13.66
CA ILE A 248 1.31 14.89 -13.05
C ILE A 248 1.03 14.73 -11.55
N PRO A 249 1.37 13.58 -10.93
CA PRO A 249 1.27 13.43 -9.49
C PRO A 249 2.12 14.52 -8.86
N THR A 250 1.53 15.26 -7.92
CA THR A 250 2.35 15.93 -6.92
C THR A 250 3.18 14.83 -6.26
N PRO A 251 4.53 14.91 -6.30
CA PRO A 251 5.35 13.89 -5.66
C PRO A 251 4.85 13.71 -4.23
N PRO A 252 4.80 12.46 -3.71
CA PRO A 252 4.65 12.31 -2.27
C PRO A 252 5.70 13.21 -1.62
N SER A 253 5.24 13.97 -0.61
CA SER A 253 6.07 14.82 0.25
C SER A 253 7.45 14.21 0.46
N GLU A 254 8.50 15.04 0.42
CA GLU A 254 9.89 14.67 0.69
C GLU A 254 9.98 13.53 1.72
N GLU A 255 10.85 12.53 1.48
CA GLU A 255 11.14 11.45 2.44
C GLU A 255 11.12 11.99 3.87
N PRO A 256 10.38 11.35 4.80
CA PRO A 256 10.20 11.89 6.13
C PRO A 256 11.55 12.18 6.77
N THR A 257 11.71 13.39 7.27
CA THR A 257 12.88 13.77 8.05
C THR A 257 12.86 13.02 9.37
N ILE A 258 13.91 12.25 9.64
CA ILE A 258 14.09 11.59 10.94
C ILE A 258 14.51 12.63 11.97
N VAL A 259 13.78 12.71 13.08
CA VAL A 259 14.07 13.56 14.25
C VAL A 259 14.30 12.68 15.47
N ASN A 260 15.53 12.68 15.98
CA ASN A 260 15.89 11.94 17.19
C ASN A 260 15.76 12.84 18.42
N ILE A 261 15.08 12.33 19.45
CA ILE A 261 14.87 13.05 20.70
C ILE A 261 15.22 12.15 21.88
N LYS A 262 16.06 12.64 22.79
CA LYS A 262 16.32 12.05 24.11
C LYS A 262 15.69 12.92 25.19
N ALA A 263 14.65 12.41 25.86
CA ALA A 263 13.98 13.09 26.95
C ALA A 263 14.42 12.50 28.30
N TYR A 264 15.01 13.31 29.18
CA TYR A 264 15.22 12.94 30.59
C TYR A 264 13.90 13.04 31.35
N LEU A 265 13.62 12.03 32.16
CA LEU A 265 12.33 11.83 32.81
C LEU A 265 12.44 12.06 34.32
N PRO A 266 11.34 12.40 35.00
CA PRO A 266 11.29 12.50 36.46
C PRO A 266 11.72 11.19 37.12
N GLU A 267 12.42 11.25 38.26
CA GLU A 267 12.93 10.05 38.95
C GLU A 267 11.80 9.08 39.39
N ASN A 268 10.61 9.62 39.65
CA ASN A 268 9.42 8.86 40.03
C ASN A 268 8.64 8.29 38.83
N THR A 269 9.15 8.42 37.60
CA THR A 269 8.60 7.74 36.43
C THR A 269 8.68 6.22 36.67
N PRO A 270 7.59 5.44 36.59
CA PRO A 270 7.63 4.03 36.92
C PRO A 270 8.59 3.25 36.03
N ASP A 271 9.35 2.33 36.62
CA ASP A 271 10.22 1.43 35.86
C ASP A 271 9.37 0.53 34.96
N GLY A 272 9.77 0.35 33.70
CA GLY A 272 9.01 -0.41 32.70
C GLY A 272 7.70 0.25 32.26
N ALA A 273 7.52 1.55 32.53
CA ALA A 273 6.48 2.31 31.88
C ALA A 273 6.85 2.61 30.42
N THR A 274 5.84 2.58 29.56
CA THR A 274 5.95 3.09 28.20
C THR A 274 5.69 4.59 28.20
N ILE A 275 6.67 5.35 27.71
CA ILE A 275 6.55 6.79 27.48
C ILE A 275 6.14 7.00 26.04
N TYR A 276 5.17 7.87 25.83
CA TYR A 276 4.72 8.29 24.51
C TYR A 276 5.18 9.73 24.25
N ILE A 277 5.53 10.01 23.00
CA ILE A 277 5.61 11.36 22.46
C ILE A 277 4.49 11.49 21.43
N ILE A 278 3.45 12.27 21.70
CA ILE A 278 2.27 12.40 20.82
C ILE A 278 2.27 13.80 20.23
N GLY A 279 2.04 13.93 18.93
CA GLY A 279 2.12 15.22 18.26
C GLY A 279 1.57 15.24 16.84
N SER A 280 1.84 16.35 16.13
CA SER A 280 1.38 16.57 14.75
C SER A 280 1.85 15.48 13.78
N TYR A 281 3.07 14.95 13.96
CA TYR A 281 3.63 13.89 13.10
C TYR A 281 2.82 12.59 13.11
N CYS A 282 2.06 12.31 14.17
CA CYS A 282 1.20 11.14 14.29
C CYS A 282 -0.30 11.50 14.31
N GLY A 283 -0.64 12.74 13.92
CA GLY A 283 -2.02 13.24 13.91
C GLY A 283 -2.66 13.33 15.30
N TRP A 284 -1.86 13.40 16.37
CA TRP A 284 -2.32 13.31 17.77
C TRP A 284 -3.01 11.99 18.15
N GLU A 285 -2.79 10.93 17.36
CA GLU A 285 -3.35 9.59 17.62
C GLU A 285 -2.33 8.70 18.34
N PHE A 286 -2.71 8.14 19.49
CA PHE A 286 -1.83 7.31 20.33
C PHE A 286 -1.37 6.02 19.64
N ASP A 287 -2.21 5.45 18.77
CA ASP A 287 -1.90 4.21 18.04
C ASP A 287 -0.75 4.40 17.04
N ASN A 288 -0.49 5.65 16.64
CA ASN A 288 0.56 6.04 15.69
C ASN A 288 1.73 6.76 16.38
N ALA A 289 1.65 7.00 17.68
CA ALA A 289 2.67 7.73 18.42
C ALA A 289 3.91 6.86 18.64
N ALA A 290 5.09 7.47 18.49
CA ALA A 290 6.35 6.90 18.89
C ALA A 290 6.38 6.66 20.40
N THR A 291 6.94 5.52 20.78
CA THR A 291 7.02 5.07 22.17
C THR A 291 8.45 4.72 22.53
N SER A 292 8.75 4.82 23.82
CA SER A 292 10.02 4.40 24.38
C SER A 292 9.77 3.80 25.76
N GLU A 293 10.39 2.66 26.03
CA GLU A 293 10.49 2.15 27.39
C GLU A 293 11.45 3.01 28.21
N VAL A 294 11.16 3.18 29.50
CA VAL A 294 12.05 3.91 30.42
C VAL A 294 13.42 3.24 30.48
N LYS A 295 14.46 4.00 30.15
CA LYS A 295 15.88 3.62 30.24
C LYS A 295 16.53 4.35 31.42
N VAL A 296 17.68 3.85 31.87
CA VAL A 296 18.48 4.46 32.94
C VAL A 296 19.92 4.59 32.45
N ASP A 297 20.50 5.77 32.58
CA ASP A 297 21.88 6.03 32.16
C ASP A 297 22.91 5.64 33.23
N THR A 298 24.19 5.87 32.96
CA THR A 298 25.29 5.55 33.88
C THR A 298 25.30 6.39 35.16
N GLU A 299 24.54 7.49 35.20
CA GLU A 299 24.37 8.38 36.34
C GLU A 299 23.06 8.12 37.09
N ASN A 300 22.37 7.00 36.78
CA ASN A 300 21.08 6.62 37.36
C ASN A 300 19.92 7.56 36.98
N LYS A 301 20.05 8.37 35.92
CA LYS A 301 18.96 9.23 35.43
C LYS A 301 18.07 8.45 34.48
N LYS A 302 16.76 8.60 34.65
CA LYS A 302 15.74 8.01 33.77
C LYS A 302 15.63 8.82 32.49
N TYR A 303 15.51 8.14 31.36
CA TYR A 303 15.34 8.77 30.06
C TYR A 303 14.52 7.91 29.09
N ALA A 304 13.99 8.54 28.05
CA ALA A 304 13.34 7.91 26.89
C ALA A 304 14.00 8.43 25.61
N GLU A 305 14.06 7.59 24.58
CA GLU A 305 14.59 7.94 23.25
C GLU A 305 13.54 7.67 22.19
N PHE A 306 13.35 8.63 21.28
CA PHE A 306 12.34 8.60 20.23
C PHE A 306 12.97 8.90 18.88
N GLU A 307 12.43 8.26 17.85
CA GLU A 307 12.70 8.54 16.44
C GLU A 307 11.37 8.95 15.81
N LEU A 308 11.24 10.22 15.41
CA LEU A 308 10.03 10.73 14.77
C LEU A 308 10.24 10.83 13.25
N GLN A 309 9.23 10.41 12.49
CA GLN A 309 9.19 10.61 11.05
C GLN A 309 8.38 11.87 10.73
N ALA A 310 9.09 12.96 10.43
CA ALA A 310 8.49 14.26 10.18
C ALA A 310 8.41 14.56 8.68
N THR A 311 7.20 14.65 8.14
CA THR A 311 6.98 15.08 6.75
C THR A 311 6.88 16.59 6.60
N GLU A 312 6.61 17.31 7.69
CA GLU A 312 6.48 18.77 7.72
C GLU A 312 6.96 19.36 9.05
N PHE A 313 7.32 20.64 9.02
CA PHE A 313 7.59 21.47 10.19
C PHE A 313 6.67 22.70 10.15
N PRO A 314 6.25 23.26 11.30
CA PRO A 314 6.68 22.90 12.65
C PRO A 314 6.07 21.58 13.17
N LEU A 315 6.85 20.85 13.98
CA LEU A 315 6.31 19.75 14.78
C LEU A 315 5.80 20.30 16.09
N GLU A 316 4.60 19.91 16.48
CA GLU A 316 4.07 20.14 17.82
C GLU A 316 3.86 18.81 18.54
N TYR A 317 4.22 18.71 19.82
CA TYR A 317 4.11 17.46 20.56
C TYR A 317 4.07 17.65 22.08
N LYS A 318 3.74 16.56 22.78
CA LYS A 318 3.71 16.41 24.24
C LYS A 318 4.20 15.02 24.63
N TYR A 319 4.70 14.88 25.85
CA TYR A 319 5.00 13.57 26.45
C TYR A 319 3.89 13.08 27.39
N THR A 320 3.66 11.76 27.43
CA THR A 320 2.78 11.11 28.42
C THR A 320 3.35 9.80 28.94
N VAL A 321 2.93 9.40 30.15
CA VAL A 321 3.11 8.03 30.66
C VAL A 321 1.88 7.20 30.34
N GLY A 322 2.04 6.20 29.47
CA GLY A 322 0.94 5.37 28.98
C GLY A 322 0.05 6.05 27.92
N PRO A 323 -0.87 5.28 27.30
CA PRO A 323 -1.71 5.73 26.19
C PRO A 323 -2.91 6.56 26.67
N GLY A 324 -2.66 7.77 27.16
CA GLY A 324 -3.69 8.73 27.55
C GLY A 324 -3.13 10.04 28.12
N TRP A 325 -4.02 11.02 28.31
CA TRP A 325 -3.66 12.38 28.76
C TRP A 325 -3.67 12.57 30.28
N ASP A 326 -4.06 11.55 31.04
CA ASP A 326 -4.14 11.64 32.52
C ASP A 326 -2.78 11.91 33.16
N TYR A 327 -1.71 11.40 32.56
CA TYR A 327 -0.33 11.53 33.00
C TYR A 327 0.53 12.25 31.95
N GLU A 328 -0.01 13.32 31.35
CA GLU A 328 0.77 14.22 30.48
C GLU A 328 1.85 14.96 31.27
N GLU A 329 2.88 15.43 30.55
CA GLU A 329 3.92 16.25 31.15
C GLU A 329 3.39 17.54 31.79
N ALA A 330 4.02 17.90 32.89
CA ALA A 330 3.63 19.00 33.76
C ALA A 330 4.85 19.84 34.14
N LYS A 331 4.61 21.12 34.46
CA LYS A 331 5.63 22.00 35.02
C LYS A 331 5.88 21.70 36.50
N ALA A 332 6.77 22.47 37.13
CA ALA A 332 7.19 22.27 38.53
C ALA A 332 6.03 22.23 39.55
N ASP A 333 4.92 22.94 39.29
CA ASP A 333 3.74 22.97 40.19
C ASP A 333 2.75 21.82 39.95
N GLY A 334 3.04 20.90 39.01
CA GLY A 334 2.19 19.76 38.68
C GLY A 334 1.03 20.05 37.72
N THR A 335 0.84 21.30 37.31
CA THR A 335 -0.13 21.63 36.26
C THR A 335 0.49 21.43 34.87
N GLY A 336 -0.35 21.18 33.86
CA GLY A 336 0.10 20.92 32.50
C GLY A 336 0.86 22.09 31.89
N LEU A 337 1.67 21.81 30.86
CA LEU A 337 2.36 22.85 30.10
C LEU A 337 1.35 23.80 29.42
N PRO A 338 1.67 25.11 29.33
CA PRO A 338 0.74 26.12 28.79
C PRO A 338 0.52 26.00 27.27
N THR A 339 1.43 25.33 26.56
CA THR A 339 1.34 25.02 25.13
C THR A 339 2.06 23.70 24.83
N ASN A 340 1.99 23.24 23.58
CA ASN A 340 2.76 22.11 23.07
C ASN A 340 4.24 22.47 22.94
N ARG A 341 5.12 21.47 23.06
CA ARG A 341 6.52 21.60 22.62
C ARG A 341 6.53 21.76 21.11
N ARG A 342 7.49 22.52 20.59
CA ARG A 342 7.52 22.90 19.18
C ARG A 342 8.94 22.83 18.61
N ILE A 343 9.10 22.18 17.45
CA ILE A 343 10.34 22.17 16.66
C ILE A 343 10.02 22.84 15.32
N ASP A 344 10.62 24.01 15.05
CA ASP A 344 10.29 24.82 13.87
C ASP A 344 11.02 24.40 12.59
N PHE A 345 12.16 23.73 12.72
CA PHE A 345 13.00 23.35 11.60
C PHE A 345 13.56 21.95 11.80
N LYS A 346 13.98 21.33 10.70
CA LYS A 346 14.82 20.13 10.74
C LYS A 346 16.02 20.35 11.67
N PRO A 347 16.13 19.60 12.78
CA PRO A 347 17.26 19.75 13.68
C PRO A 347 18.54 19.25 13.00
N THR A 348 19.66 19.92 13.27
CA THR A 348 20.99 19.56 12.74
C THR A 348 21.75 18.59 13.65
N ALA A 349 21.19 18.27 14.82
CA ALA A 349 21.71 17.35 15.82
C ALA A 349 20.55 16.74 16.62
N ASP A 350 20.82 15.65 17.36
CA ASP A 350 19.84 15.04 18.24
C ASP A 350 19.40 16.03 19.34
N ILE A 351 18.10 16.05 19.62
CA ILE A 351 17.51 16.96 20.60
C ILE A 351 17.57 16.31 21.98
N GLN A 352 17.99 17.07 23.00
CA GLN A 352 17.92 16.66 24.40
C GLN A 352 16.96 17.57 25.16
N GLU A 353 16.02 16.97 25.88
CA GLU A 353 15.01 17.70 26.65
C GLU A 353 14.78 17.09 28.03
N VAL A 354 13.99 17.78 28.85
CA VAL A 354 13.56 17.29 30.17
C VAL A 354 12.04 17.38 30.29
N VAL A 355 11.45 16.32 30.84
CA VAL A 355 10.12 16.33 31.44
C VAL A 355 10.30 16.56 32.95
N LEU A 356 9.75 17.65 33.50
CA LEU A 356 9.91 17.97 34.92
C LEU A 356 9.01 17.11 35.80
N ASN A 357 7.73 16.98 35.46
CA ASN A 357 6.78 16.21 36.25
C ASN A 357 5.74 15.56 35.34
N TRP A 358 5.02 14.59 35.89
CA TRP A 358 3.82 14.02 35.29
C TRP A 358 2.59 14.51 36.05
N LYS A 359 1.55 14.92 35.32
CA LYS A 359 0.27 15.30 35.91
C LYS A 359 -0.27 14.18 36.79
N GLY A 360 -0.75 14.53 37.98
CA GLY A 360 -1.32 13.56 38.93
C GLY A 360 -0.31 12.62 39.62
N LYS A 361 1.01 12.84 39.44
CA LYS A 361 2.06 12.16 40.22
C LYS A 361 2.62 13.09 41.31
N GLU A 362 3.40 12.51 42.22
CA GLU A 362 4.17 13.27 43.20
C GLU A 362 5.13 14.22 42.49
N LEU A 363 5.33 15.42 43.03
CA LEU A 363 6.16 16.44 42.40
C LEU A 363 7.61 16.28 42.83
N ILE A 364 8.51 16.37 41.86
CA ILE A 364 9.95 16.42 42.08
C ILE A 364 10.38 17.89 42.15
N ASP A 365 11.14 18.23 43.20
CA ASP A 365 11.78 19.53 43.34
C ASP A 365 13.16 19.51 42.69
N TYR A 366 13.34 20.34 41.66
CA TYR A 366 14.58 20.44 40.92
C TYR A 366 15.50 21.55 41.41
N THR A 367 15.11 22.32 42.44
CA THR A 367 15.82 23.53 42.89
C THR A 367 17.31 23.30 43.09
N ASP A 368 17.71 22.18 43.67
CA ASP A 368 19.11 21.83 43.94
C ASP A 368 19.91 21.44 42.68
N LEU A 369 19.25 21.12 41.56
CA LEU A 369 19.85 20.78 40.28
C LEU A 369 19.97 21.98 39.32
N GLN A 370 19.33 23.11 39.66
CA GLN A 370 19.30 24.29 38.81
C GLN A 370 20.67 24.98 38.79
N LYS A 371 21.13 25.31 37.58
CA LYS A 371 22.33 26.11 37.32
C LYS A 371 22.01 27.15 36.26
N ASP A 372 22.82 28.21 36.22
CA ASP A 372 22.80 29.12 35.07
C ASP A 372 23.30 28.39 33.83
N ILE A 373 22.56 28.54 32.74
CA ILE A 373 22.88 28.03 31.41
C ILE A 373 22.79 29.17 30.40
N THR A 374 23.56 29.04 29.32
CA THR A 374 23.53 29.94 28.17
C THR A 374 22.54 29.40 27.15
N VAL A 375 21.56 30.23 26.79
CA VAL A 375 20.60 29.91 25.73
C VAL A 375 20.85 30.84 24.56
N THR A 376 21.27 30.28 23.44
CA THR A 376 21.41 31.00 22.17
C THR A 376 20.08 30.94 21.43
N PHE A 377 19.45 32.08 21.19
CA PHE A 377 18.26 32.18 20.35
C PHE A 377 18.66 32.50 18.91
N ILE A 378 18.07 31.79 17.95
CA ILE A 378 18.16 32.09 16.52
C ILE A 378 16.73 32.29 16.00
N GLY A 379 16.42 33.51 15.56
CA GLY A 379 15.11 33.88 15.00
C GLY A 379 15.15 33.99 13.48
N HIS A 380 14.35 33.18 12.80
CA HIS A 380 13.99 33.38 11.40
C HIS A 380 12.68 34.17 11.34
N VAL A 381 12.65 35.25 10.56
CA VAL A 381 11.50 36.15 10.48
C VAL A 381 10.99 36.24 9.04
N PRO A 382 9.73 36.68 8.82
CA PRO A 382 9.20 36.82 7.48
C PRO A 382 10.01 37.84 6.66
N GLU A 383 10.11 37.60 5.35
CA GLU A 383 10.73 38.55 4.43
C GLU A 383 10.02 39.91 4.52
N GLY A 384 10.80 41.00 4.49
CA GLY A 384 10.27 42.35 4.62
C GLY A 384 9.85 42.74 6.04
N THR A 385 10.19 41.95 7.07
CA THR A 385 10.05 42.36 8.47
C THR A 385 10.69 43.72 8.69
N GLU A 386 9.88 44.71 9.06
CA GLU A 386 10.34 46.02 9.51
C GLU A 386 10.86 45.89 10.95
N ASP A 387 12.17 45.64 11.03
CA ASP A 387 12.97 45.50 12.25
C ASP A 387 13.35 46.86 12.86
N ASP A 388 13.87 46.86 14.09
CA ASP A 388 14.38 48.05 14.78
C ASP A 388 15.87 48.26 14.49
N ASN A 389 16.16 48.73 13.26
CA ASN A 389 17.52 49.03 12.79
C ASN A 389 18.45 47.81 12.89
N GLY A 390 18.02 46.69 12.31
CA GLY A 390 18.74 45.42 12.32
C GLY A 390 18.55 44.60 13.59
N LYS A 391 17.51 44.91 14.40
CA LYS A 391 17.21 44.19 15.64
C LYS A 391 15.76 43.74 15.71
N ILE A 392 15.58 42.55 16.28
CA ILE A 392 14.32 42.14 16.91
C ILE A 392 14.59 41.89 18.39
N TYR A 393 13.57 41.58 19.15
CA TYR A 393 13.67 41.41 20.59
C TYR A 393 13.08 40.08 21.02
N VAL A 394 13.64 39.48 22.05
CA VAL A 394 13.03 38.38 22.79
C VAL A 394 12.74 38.81 24.22
N ARG A 395 11.53 38.49 24.69
CA ARG A 395 11.11 38.67 26.08
C ARG A 395 10.67 37.32 26.62
N GLY A 396 11.03 37.03 27.86
CA GLY A 396 10.68 35.76 28.48
C GLY A 396 10.89 35.73 29.97
N SER A 397 10.73 34.54 30.56
CA SER A 397 10.91 34.33 32.00
C SER A 397 12.33 34.66 32.48
N PHE A 398 13.34 34.58 31.60
CA PHE A 398 14.74 34.90 31.89
C PHE A 398 15.03 36.39 32.10
N ASN A 399 14.21 37.30 31.58
CA ASN A 399 14.37 38.75 31.73
C ASN A 399 13.12 39.42 32.30
N ASN A 400 12.32 38.68 33.09
CA ASN A 400 11.08 39.16 33.68
C ASN A 400 10.15 39.83 32.64
N TRP A 401 10.05 39.21 31.45
CA TRP A 401 9.25 39.70 30.31
C TRP A 401 9.62 41.12 29.84
N GLY A 402 10.85 41.56 30.14
CA GLY A 402 11.36 42.89 29.83
C GLY A 402 10.70 44.01 30.66
N ASN A 403 10.15 43.70 31.84
CA ASN A 403 9.54 44.69 32.73
C ASN A 403 10.57 45.64 33.38
N ASP A 404 11.80 45.16 33.55
CA ASP A 404 12.87 45.90 34.22
C ASP A 404 13.72 46.70 33.22
N ASP A 405 14.24 46.04 32.18
CA ASP A 405 15.22 46.60 31.23
C ASP A 405 14.82 46.51 29.75
N GLY A 406 13.56 46.19 29.44
CA GLY A 406 13.09 45.95 28.06
C GLY A 406 13.44 44.56 27.52
N GLY A 407 13.14 44.33 26.25
CA GLY A 407 13.44 43.06 25.58
C GLY A 407 14.94 42.88 25.33
N THR A 408 15.39 41.63 25.29
CA THR A 408 16.77 41.35 24.90
C THR A 408 16.88 41.46 23.37
N PRO A 409 17.78 42.30 22.82
CA PRO A 409 17.93 42.46 21.39
C PRO A 409 18.62 41.24 20.76
N LEU A 410 18.07 40.77 19.64
CA LEU A 410 18.75 39.87 18.72
C LEU A 410 19.30 40.69 17.55
N GLU A 411 20.58 40.51 17.27
CA GLU A 411 21.26 41.20 16.18
C GLU A 411 21.12 40.42 14.88
N LYS A 412 20.82 41.13 13.79
CA LYS A 412 20.72 40.54 12.47
C LYS A 412 22.09 40.06 11.97
N THR A 413 22.14 38.85 11.48
CA THR A 413 23.31 38.21 10.89
C THR A 413 23.38 38.47 9.37
N GLU A 414 24.52 38.13 8.75
CA GLU A 414 24.71 38.27 7.29
C GLU A 414 23.76 37.37 6.46
N ASP A 415 23.34 36.23 7.02
CA ASP A 415 22.40 35.30 6.38
C ASP A 415 20.93 35.69 6.57
N GLY A 416 20.66 36.82 7.25
CA GLY A 416 19.32 37.37 7.44
C GLY A 416 18.55 36.82 8.64
N THR A 417 19.14 35.92 9.42
CA THR A 417 18.60 35.50 10.73
C THR A 417 18.92 36.52 11.83
N TYR A 418 18.40 36.32 13.03
CA TYR A 418 18.66 37.17 14.20
C TYR A 418 19.16 36.30 15.33
N THR A 419 20.17 36.75 16.07
CA THR A 419 20.75 35.96 17.17
C THR A 419 21.03 36.77 18.43
N CYS A 420 20.84 36.14 19.60
CA CYS A 420 21.32 36.62 20.89
C CYS A 420 21.64 35.46 21.82
N GLU A 421 22.35 35.76 22.91
CA GLU A 421 22.53 34.85 24.04
C GLU A 421 21.87 35.42 25.27
N VAL A 422 21.20 34.56 26.05
CA VAL A 422 20.62 34.91 27.35
C VAL A 422 21.08 33.92 28.41
N THR A 423 21.07 34.34 29.66
CA THR A 423 21.23 33.44 30.80
C THR A 423 19.85 32.99 31.29
N ALA A 424 19.63 31.68 31.35
CA ALA A 424 18.43 31.08 31.92
C ALA A 424 18.81 30.08 33.02
N LYS A 425 17.82 29.62 33.80
CA LYS A 425 18.00 28.56 34.80
C LYS A 425 17.64 27.20 34.20
N SER A 426 18.54 26.22 34.28
CA SER A 426 18.22 24.83 33.93
C SER A 426 17.10 24.26 34.81
N TYR A 427 16.43 23.20 34.34
CA TYR A 427 15.30 22.55 35.03
C TYR A 427 14.15 23.52 35.42
N THR A 428 13.95 24.57 34.62
CA THR A 428 12.80 25.47 34.76
C THR A 428 12.05 25.56 33.44
N LEU A 429 10.76 25.92 33.51
CA LEU A 429 9.98 26.24 32.32
C LEU A 429 10.43 27.60 31.80
N LEU A 430 11.15 27.60 30.68
CA LEU A 430 11.47 28.79 29.92
C LEU A 430 10.25 29.16 29.08
N GLU A 431 9.67 30.33 29.32
CA GLU A 431 8.61 30.89 28.48
C GLU A 431 9.13 32.13 27.76
N PHE A 432 8.82 32.31 26.48
CA PHE A 432 9.31 33.44 25.70
C PHE A 432 8.45 33.78 24.49
N LYS A 433 8.63 35.00 23.98
CA LYS A 433 8.07 35.53 22.73
C LYS A 433 9.04 36.46 22.02
N PHE A 434 8.97 36.48 20.68
CA PHE A 434 9.69 37.45 19.85
C PHE A 434 8.85 38.70 19.57
N LEU A 435 9.53 39.83 19.38
CA LEU A 435 8.93 41.11 19.02
C LEU A 435 9.78 41.79 17.95
N ARG A 436 9.18 42.32 16.88
CA ARG A 436 9.95 43.03 15.83
C ARG A 436 10.42 44.42 16.24
N LYS A 437 9.83 44.96 17.30
CA LYS A 437 10.21 46.19 18.01
C LYS A 437 10.05 45.94 19.50
N ASP A 438 10.73 46.68 20.36
CA ASP A 438 10.68 46.43 21.81
C ASP A 438 9.39 46.93 22.50
N ASP A 439 8.23 46.49 21.99
CA ASP A 439 6.89 46.84 22.45
C ASP A 439 5.91 45.71 22.10
N TRP A 440 5.06 45.32 23.06
CA TRP A 440 4.13 44.20 22.95
C TRP A 440 3.12 44.30 21.80
N ASN A 441 2.88 45.49 21.24
CA ASN A 441 2.06 45.65 20.05
C ASN A 441 2.70 45.02 18.79
N TYR A 442 3.99 44.68 18.85
CA TYR A 442 4.78 44.14 17.76
C TYR A 442 5.23 42.69 18.02
N GLU A 443 4.57 41.99 18.93
CA GLU A 443 4.87 40.58 19.22
C GLU A 443 4.57 39.67 18.03
N GLU A 444 5.22 38.50 18.02
CA GLU A 444 4.92 37.44 17.08
C GLU A 444 3.48 36.92 17.20
N ASN A 445 2.91 36.50 16.08
CA ASN A 445 1.55 36.00 15.98
C ASN A 445 1.46 34.47 16.17
N VAL A 446 1.92 33.97 17.33
CA VAL A 446 1.97 32.53 17.64
C VAL A 446 0.95 32.11 18.72
N GLY A 447 0.00 32.99 19.05
CA GLY A 447 -1.02 32.74 20.07
C GLY A 447 -0.43 32.72 21.50
N ALA A 448 -0.02 31.55 21.97
CA ALA A 448 0.54 31.33 23.30
C ALA A 448 2.04 31.71 23.38
N ASN A 449 2.62 31.65 24.58
CA ASN A 449 4.07 31.77 24.75
C ASN A 449 4.76 30.51 24.24
N ARG A 450 5.94 30.67 23.61
CA ARG A 450 6.81 29.53 23.31
C ARG A 450 7.43 28.99 24.59
N ILE A 451 7.72 27.69 24.61
CA ILE A 451 8.26 27.02 25.80
C ILE A 451 9.49 26.17 25.50
N ALA A 452 10.37 26.03 26.49
CA ALA A 452 11.43 25.05 26.52
C ALA A 452 11.76 24.62 27.97
N ILE A 453 12.36 23.44 28.14
CA ILE A 453 12.89 22.96 29.43
C ILE A 453 14.26 22.33 29.15
N LEU A 454 15.32 22.93 29.69
CA LEU A 454 16.70 22.67 29.32
C LEU A 454 17.55 22.24 30.53
N THR A 455 18.58 21.41 30.33
CA THR A 455 19.56 21.03 31.37
C THR A 455 20.89 21.76 31.27
N ASP A 456 21.28 22.12 30.05
CA ASP A 456 22.63 22.56 29.69
C ASP A 456 22.53 23.68 28.64
N ASP A 457 23.68 24.27 28.31
CA ASP A 457 23.78 25.29 27.27
C ASP A 457 23.18 24.75 25.96
N SER A 458 22.30 25.55 25.35
CA SER A 458 21.45 25.09 24.26
C SER A 458 21.20 26.19 23.23
N THR A 459 20.95 25.78 21.99
CA THR A 459 20.51 26.66 20.92
C THR A 459 19.04 26.40 20.62
N ILE A 460 18.22 27.45 20.63
CA ILE A 460 16.81 27.42 20.23
C ILE A 460 16.66 28.18 18.91
N THR A 461 16.35 27.46 17.84
CA THR A 461 16.04 28.05 16.54
C THR A 461 14.53 28.12 16.35
N CYS A 462 14.00 29.31 16.09
CA CYS A 462 12.57 29.57 15.97
C CYS A 462 12.21 30.19 14.61
N LEU A 463 11.05 29.80 14.07
CA LEU A 463 10.39 30.47 12.96
C LEU A 463 9.31 31.41 13.49
N VAL A 464 9.49 32.72 13.30
CA VAL A 464 8.42 33.69 13.46
C VAL A 464 7.59 33.71 12.17
N GLU A 465 6.37 33.16 12.22
CA GLU A 465 5.50 33.05 11.05
C GLU A 465 4.88 34.40 10.64
N GLY A 466 4.77 35.32 11.58
CA GLY A 466 4.15 36.62 11.39
C GLY A 466 4.18 37.46 12.65
N TRP A 467 3.87 38.74 12.49
CA TRP A 467 3.80 39.71 13.58
C TRP A 467 2.34 40.12 13.81
N LYS A 468 1.98 40.48 15.04
CA LYS A 468 0.72 41.16 15.29
C LYS A 468 0.70 42.52 14.60
N ASN A 469 -0.48 42.88 14.09
CA ASN A 469 -0.76 44.15 13.42
C ASN A 469 -1.17 45.23 14.41
#